data_AF-A0A3C0INS6-F1
#
_entry.id   AF-A0A3C0INS6-F1
#
_cell.length_a   1.000
_cell.length_b   1.000
_cell.length_c   1.000
_cell.angle_alpha   90.00
_cell.angle_beta   90.00
_cell.angle_gamma   90.00
#
_symmetry.space_group_name_H-M   'P 1'
#
loop_
_entity.id
_entity.type
_entity.pdbx_description
1 polymer ?
#
loop_
_entity_poly.entity_id
_entity_poly.type
_entity_poly.pdbx_seq_one_letter_code
_entity_poly.pdbx_strand_id
1 'polypeptide(L)'
;MFSYLSRQYNEAMAESKHLQVGALGEHLAVNFLTQQGYTILHRNWRHKHLEIDIIASKNNYLHLIEVKTRTTHNYGLPEQAVNQKKM
;
A
#
# COMPACT_ATOMS: atom_id res chain seq x y z
N MET A 1 -8.29 14.11 31.73
CA MET A 1 -9.13 12.91 31.47
C MET A 1 -9.85 13.02 30.12
N PHE A 2 -10.73 14.01 29.91
CA PHE A 2 -11.46 14.19 28.64
C PHE A 2 -10.57 14.41 27.41
N SER A 3 -9.53 15.26 27.49
CA SER A 3 -8.62 15.53 26.35
C SER A 3 -7.80 14.32 25.91
N TYR A 4 -7.43 13.44 26.84
CA TYR A 4 -6.67 12.21 26.55
C TYR A 4 -7.53 11.19 25.81
N LEU A 5 -8.78 10.99 26.26
CA LEU A 5 -9.73 10.08 25.62
C LEU A 5 -10.12 10.57 24.22
N SER A 6 -10.34 11.89 24.03
CA SER A 6 -10.62 12.45 22.71
C SER A 6 -9.46 12.30 21.72
N ARG A 7 -8.22 12.46 22.18
CA ARG A 7 -7.02 12.25 21.35
C ARG A 7 -6.89 10.79 20.91
N GLN A 8 -7.03 9.85 21.85
CA GLN A 8 -6.93 8.42 21.57
C GLN A 8 -8.02 7.96 20.59
N TYR A 9 -9.25 8.49 20.73
CA TYR A 9 -10.34 8.26 19.79
C TYR A 9 -10.01 8.77 18.37
N ASN A 10 -9.47 9.98 18.24
CA ASN A 10 -9.12 10.56 16.94
C ASN A 10 -7.96 9.82 16.26
N GLU A 11 -6.94 9.39 17.01
CA GLU A 11 -5.82 8.59 16.51
C GLU A 11 -6.31 7.23 15.98
N ALA A 12 -7.13 6.52 16.74
CA ALA A 12 -7.72 5.24 16.33
C ALA A 12 -8.63 5.38 15.09
N MET A 13 -9.40 6.46 15.01
CA MET A 13 -10.24 6.75 13.84
C MET A 13 -9.41 7.09 12.59
N ALA A 14 -8.30 7.82 12.74
CA ALA A 14 -7.38 8.09 11.65
C ALA A 14 -6.70 6.81 11.15
N GLU A 15 -6.24 5.96 12.06
CA GLU A 15 -5.63 4.66 11.75
C GLU A 15 -6.62 3.75 11.00
N SER A 16 -7.86 3.64 11.49
CA SER A 16 -8.94 2.90 10.81
C SER A 16 -9.20 3.41 9.39
N LYS A 17 -9.20 4.73 9.19
CA LYS A 17 -9.36 5.34 7.87
C LYS A 17 -8.18 5.02 6.94
N HIS A 18 -6.94 5.07 7.44
CA HIS A 18 -5.77 4.70 6.65
C HIS A 18 -5.76 3.23 6.25
N LEU A 19 -6.15 2.32 7.15
CA LEU A 19 -6.28 0.89 6.87
C LEU A 19 -7.31 0.61 5.77
N GLN A 20 -8.48 1.27 5.83
CA GLN A 20 -9.53 1.13 4.81
C GLN A 20 -9.06 1.64 3.44
N VAL A 21 -8.32 2.75 3.41
CA VAL A 21 -7.75 3.32 2.18
C VAL A 21 -6.67 2.39 1.60
N GLY A 22 -5.82 1.80 2.45
CA GLY A 22 -4.83 0.80 2.04
C GLY A 22 -5.49 -0.41 1.38
N ALA A 23 -6.48 -1.01 2.05
CA ALA A 23 -7.23 -2.16 1.54
C ALA A 23 -7.95 -1.86 0.21
N LEU A 24 -8.53 -0.66 0.07
CA LEU A 24 -9.15 -0.24 -1.19
C LEU A 24 -8.11 -0.15 -2.32
N GLY A 25 -6.94 0.42 -2.05
CA GLY A 25 -5.88 0.51 -3.05
C GLY A 25 -5.37 -0.86 -3.50
N GLU A 26 -5.20 -1.80 -2.57
CA GLU A 26 -4.82 -3.17 -2.92
C GLU A 26 -5.88 -3.85 -3.79
N HIS A 27 -7.16 -3.68 -3.44
CA HIS A 27 -8.26 -4.21 -4.24
C HIS A 27 -8.25 -3.65 -5.67
N LEU A 28 -8.06 -2.34 -5.83
CA LEU A 28 -7.96 -1.70 -7.14
C LEU A 28 -6.74 -2.20 -7.93
N ALA A 29 -5.60 -2.39 -7.26
CA ALA A 29 -4.39 -2.93 -7.88
C ALA A 29 -4.61 -4.36 -8.40
N VAL A 30 -5.25 -5.23 -7.61
CA VAL A 30 -5.61 -6.60 -8.03
C VAL A 30 -6.52 -6.58 -9.25
N ASN A 31 -7.55 -5.73 -9.25
CA ASN A 31 -8.48 -5.61 -10.38
C ASN A 31 -7.75 -5.17 -11.65
N PHE A 32 -6.91 -4.14 -11.54
CA PHE A 32 -6.09 -3.65 -12.64
C PHE A 32 -5.16 -4.74 -13.19
N LEU A 33 -4.41 -5.42 -12.32
CA LEU A 33 -3.48 -6.49 -12.72
C LEU A 33 -4.22 -7.63 -13.43
N THR A 34 -5.38 -8.04 -12.89
CA THR A 34 -6.21 -9.08 -13.51
C THR A 34 -6.68 -8.66 -14.91
N GLN A 35 -7.15 -7.41 -15.07
CA GLN A 35 -7.52 -6.86 -16.38
C GLN A 35 -6.34 -6.78 -17.35
N GLN A 36 -5.12 -6.56 -16.83
CA GLN A 36 -3.88 -6.60 -17.61
C GLN A 36 -3.39 -8.03 -17.89
N GLY A 37 -4.14 -9.08 -17.54
CA GLY A 37 -3.80 -10.48 -17.83
C GLY A 37 -2.76 -11.08 -16.89
N TYR A 38 -2.58 -10.53 -15.69
CA TYR A 38 -1.79 -11.18 -14.65
C TYR A 38 -2.63 -12.23 -13.93
N THR A 39 -1.98 -13.33 -13.53
CA THR A 39 -2.56 -14.30 -12.58
C THR A 39 -2.14 -13.92 -11.17
N ILE A 40 -3.09 -13.65 -10.28
CA ILE A 40 -2.79 -13.35 -8.88
C ILE A 40 -2.54 -14.67 -8.15
N LEU A 41 -1.37 -14.81 -7.55
CA LEU A 41 -0.97 -16.01 -6.79
C LEU A 41 -1.24 -15.84 -5.29
N HIS A 42 -0.89 -14.68 -4.73
CA HIS A 42 -1.15 -14.34 -3.33
C HIS A 42 -1.48 -12.86 -3.17
N ARG A 43 -2.22 -12.57 -2.10
CA ARG A 43 -2.47 -11.22 -1.57
C ARG A 43 -2.13 -11.23 -0.08
N ASN A 44 -1.61 -10.14 0.46
CA ASN A 44 -1.20 -10.01 1.86
C ASN A 44 -0.31 -11.19 2.31
N TRP A 45 0.67 -11.57 1.49
CA TRP A 45 1.57 -12.68 1.80
C TRP A 45 2.49 -12.30 2.95
N ARG A 46 2.62 -13.20 3.93
CA ARG A 46 3.46 -12.99 5.11
C ARG A 46 4.27 -14.24 5.42
N HIS A 47 5.54 -14.05 5.76
CA HIS A 47 6.40 -15.10 6.29
C HIS A 47 7.45 -14.51 7.24
N LYS A 48 7.41 -14.91 8.51
CA LYS A 48 8.19 -14.30 9.59
C LYS A 48 7.94 -12.78 9.65
N HIS A 49 8.98 -11.97 9.46
CA HIS A 49 8.93 -10.52 9.45
C HIS A 49 8.83 -9.93 8.03
N LEU A 50 8.65 -10.76 7.01
CA LEU A 50 8.53 -10.35 5.62
C LEU A 50 7.06 -10.29 5.21
N GLU A 51 6.74 -9.28 4.40
CA GLU A 51 5.40 -9.02 3.87
C GLU A 51 5.49 -8.60 2.40
N ILE A 52 4.52 -9.06 1.61
CA ILE A 52 4.34 -8.67 0.20
C ILE A 52 2.84 -8.50 -0.04
N ASP A 53 2.43 -7.31 -0.51
CA ASP A 53 1.01 -7.00 -0.72
C ASP A 53 0.38 -7.90 -1.78
N ILE A 54 1.03 -8.05 -2.95
CA ILE A 54 0.53 -8.88 -4.04
C ILE A 54 1.68 -9.67 -4.67
N ILE A 55 1.46 -10.96 -4.90
CA ILE A 55 2.31 -11.83 -5.71
C ILE A 55 1.51 -12.24 -6.95
N ALA A 56 2.04 -11.98 -8.13
CA ALA A 56 1.38 -12.30 -9.40
C ALA A 56 2.34 -12.91 -10.42
N SER A 57 1.81 -13.59 -11.43
CA SER A 57 2.59 -14.13 -12.54
C SER A 57 2.03 -13.69 -13.89
N LYS A 58 2.94 -13.45 -14.84
CA LYS A 58 2.62 -13.18 -16.25
C LYS A 58 3.84 -13.47 -17.11
N ASN A 59 3.64 -14.08 -18.28
CA ASN A 59 4.70 -14.33 -19.28
C ASN A 59 5.95 -15.01 -18.70
N ASN A 60 5.78 -15.99 -17.81
CA ASN A 60 6.86 -16.71 -17.13
C ASN A 60 7.69 -15.88 -16.13
N TYR A 61 7.19 -14.70 -15.73
CA TYR A 61 7.77 -13.87 -14.67
C TYR A 61 6.92 -13.92 -13.41
N LEU A 62 7.60 -13.87 -12.27
CA LEU A 62 7.01 -13.65 -10.95
C LEU A 62 7.15 -12.17 -10.59
N HIS A 63 6.05 -11.55 -10.20
CA HIS A 63 5.97 -10.15 -9.83
C HIS A 63 5.63 -10.04 -8.34
N LEU A 64 6.53 -9.41 -7.58
CA LEU A 64 6.31 -9.03 -6.18
C LEU A 64 5.96 -7.55 -6.16
N ILE A 65 4.76 -7.22 -5.70
CA ILE A 65 4.15 -5.91 -5.90
C ILE A 65 3.78 -5.33 -4.52
N GLU A 66 4.28 -4.13 -4.27
CA GLU A 66 3.95 -3.28 -3.12
C GLU A 66 2.96 -2.21 -3.57
N VAL A 67 1.84 -2.07 -2.86
CA VAL A 67 0.76 -1.14 -3.14
C VAL A 67 0.84 0.05 -2.19
N LYS A 68 0.90 1.26 -2.75
CA LYS A 68 0.90 2.50 -1.97
C LYS A 68 -0.28 3.38 -2.33
N THR A 69 -1.27 3.44 -1.45
CA THR A 69 -2.42 4.34 -1.61
C THR A 69 -2.11 5.73 -1.07
N ARG A 70 -2.40 6.77 -1.85
CA ARG A 70 -2.25 8.18 -1.43
C ARG A 70 -3.59 8.89 -1.61
N THR A 71 -3.99 9.68 -0.62
CA THR A 71 -5.25 10.45 -0.63
C THR A 71 -5.06 11.91 -1.04
N THR A 72 -3.82 12.36 -1.24
CA THR A 72 -3.49 13.72 -1.65
C THR A 72 -2.61 13.71 -2.91
N HIS A 73 -2.87 14.66 -3.81
CA HIS A 73 -2.09 14.91 -5.03
C HIS A 73 -0.91 15.85 -4.78
N ASN A 74 -0.40 15.95 -3.53
CA ASN A 74 0.82 16.71 -3.28
C ASN A 74 2.02 15.90 -3.81
N TYR A 75 2.20 16.00 -5.12
CA TYR A 75 3.42 15.65 -5.81
C TYR A 75 4.50 16.62 -5.33
N GLY A 76 5.47 16.15 -4.57
CA GLY A 76 6.82 16.56 -4.93
C GLY A 76 7.07 15.94 -6.30
N LEU A 77 7.51 16.73 -7.27
CA LEU A 77 7.88 16.20 -8.59
C LEU A 77 8.85 15.02 -8.41
N PRO A 78 8.86 13.99 -9.29
CA PRO A 78 9.81 12.88 -9.17
C PRO A 78 11.27 13.36 -9.05
N GLU A 79 11.62 14.49 -9.68
CA GLU A 79 12.90 15.18 -9.52
C GLU A 79 13.20 15.73 -8.11
N GLN A 80 12.19 15.91 -7.24
CA GLN A 80 12.36 16.36 -5.85
C GLN A 80 12.46 15.21 -4.83
N ALA A 81 12.22 13.97 -5.26
CA ALA A 81 12.29 12.78 -4.39
C ALA A 81 13.69 12.13 -4.36
N VAL A 82 14.66 12.68 -5.10
CA VAL A 82 16.06 12.21 -5.08
C VAL A 82 16.81 12.95 -3.98
N ASN A 83 16.78 12.41 -2.76
CA ASN A 83 17.68 12.85 -1.71
C ASN A 83 19.09 12.32 -2.05
N GLN A 84 20.08 13.20 -2.25
CA GLN A 84 21.50 12.86 -2.47
C GLN A 84 22.17 12.29 -1.20
N LYS A 85 21.62 11.22 -0.63
CA LYS A 85 22.30 10.52 0.46
C LYS A 85 22.18 9.02 0.31
N LYS A 86 22.90 8.52 -0.69
CA LYS A 86 23.63 7.25 -0.68
C LYS A 86 24.56 7.23 -1.90
N MET A 87 25.71 7.91 -1.76
CA MET A 87 26.99 7.31 -2.11
C MET A 87 27.62 6.83 -0.81
#